data_AF-A0AAW3X361-F1
#
_entry.id   AF-A0AAW3X361-F1
#
_cell.length_a   1.000
_cell.length_b   1.000
_cell.length_c   1.000
_cell.angle_alpha   90.00
_cell.angle_beta   90.00
_cell.angle_gamma   90.00
#
_symmetry.space_group_name_H-M   'P 1'
#
loop_
_entity.id
_entity.type
_entity.pdbx_description
1 polymer ?
#
loop_
_entity_poly.entity_id
_entity_poly.type
_entity_poly.pdbx_seq_one_letter_code
_entity_poly.pdbx_strand_id
1 'polypeptide(L)' 'MEKTTMSVQELSAQMGISLPKAYELVKTPGFPTIRIGARILIPIEAYKEWLVRTSINH' A
#
# COMPACT_ATOMS: atom_id res chain seq x y z
N MET A 1 -9.51 -14.31 11.91
CA MET A 1 -9.67 -12.85 12.02
C MET A 1 -9.22 -12.25 10.70
N GLU A 2 -10.01 -11.37 10.10
CA GLU A 2 -9.61 -10.67 8.88
C GLU A 2 -8.50 -9.66 9.21
N LYS A 3 -7.46 -9.62 8.38
CA LYS A 3 -6.40 -8.61 8.50
C LYS A 3 -6.98 -7.25 8.09
N THR A 4 -6.67 -6.20 8.86
CA THR A 4 -7.07 -4.82 8.55
C THR A 4 -5.95 -4.00 7.90
N THR A 5 -4.71 -4.49 7.99
CA THR A 5 -3.53 -3.86 7.42
C THR A 5 -2.66 -4.90 6.72
N MET A 6 -1.87 -4.44 5.74
CA MET A 6 -0.83 -5.22 5.08
C MET A 6 0.54 -4.51 5.21
N SER A 7 1.60 -5.29 5.17
CA SER A 7 3.00 -4.84 5.09
C SER A 7 3.39 -4.46 3.67
N VAL A 8 4.52 -3.75 3.52
CA VAL A 8 5.09 -3.41 2.21
C VAL A 8 5.47 -4.67 1.41
N GLN A 9 5.87 -5.74 2.10
CA GLN A 9 6.16 -7.04 1.50
C GLN A 9 4.89 -7.70 0.94
N GLU A 10 3.78 -7.68 1.69
CA GLU A 10 2.49 -8.18 1.20
C GLU A 10 2.00 -7.35 0.01
N LEU A 11 2.14 -6.02 0.05
CA LEU A 11 1.83 -5.14 -1.09
C LEU A 11 2.66 -5.52 -2.33
N SER A 12 3.96 -5.71 -2.17
CA SER A 12 4.87 -6.11 -3.25
C SER A 12 4.42 -7.41 -3.91
N ALA A 13 4.10 -8.44 -3.11
CA ALA A 13 3.61 -9.71 -3.60
C ALA A 13 2.24 -9.57 -4.29
N GLN A 14 1.32 -8.81 -3.69
CA GLN A 14 -0.04 -8.64 -4.21
C GLN A 14 -0.08 -7.83 -5.52
N MET A 15 0.77 -6.81 -5.66
CA MET A 15 0.86 -6.00 -6.88
C MET A 15 1.75 -6.62 -7.96
N GLY A 16 2.53 -7.65 -7.64
CA GLY A 16 3.49 -8.24 -8.58
C GLY A 16 4.66 -7.31 -8.91
N ILE A 17 5.06 -6.43 -7.99
CA ILE A 17 6.17 -5.48 -8.16
C ILE A 17 7.34 -5.82 -7.24
N SER A 18 8.54 -5.35 -7.59
CA SER A 18 9.71 -5.54 -6.73
C SER A 18 9.56 -4.83 -5.37
N LEU A 19 10.19 -5.37 -4.33
CA LEU A 19 10.15 -4.77 -2.99
C LEU A 19 10.65 -3.30 -2.97
N PRO A 20 11.74 -2.93 -3.67
CA PRO A 20 12.14 -1.53 -3.78
C PRO A 20 11.05 -0.64 -4.41
N LYS A 21 10.38 -1.12 -5.48
CA LYS A 21 9.29 -0.38 -6.12
C LYS A 21 8.09 -0.23 -5.19
N ALA A 22 7.77 -1.23 -4.37
CA ALA A 22 6.76 -1.11 -3.33
C ALA A 22 7.14 -0.06 -2.28
N TYR A 23 8.41 0.01 -1.86
CA TYR A 23 8.90 1.05 -0.95
C TYR A 23 8.87 2.46 -1.55
N GLU A 24 9.09 2.62 -2.86
CA GLU A 24 8.89 3.88 -3.58
C GLU A 24 7.41 4.26 -3.58
N LEU A 25 6.53 3.31 -3.89
CA LEU A 25 5.09 3.53 -3.97
C LEU A 25 4.50 4.02 -2.64
N VAL A 26 4.83 3.35 -1.52
CA VAL A 26 4.32 3.73 -0.18
C VAL A 26 4.86 5.07 0.32
N LYS A 27 5.85 5.67 -0.35
CA LYS A 27 6.36 7.02 -0.08
C LYS A 27 5.72 8.08 -0.97
N THR A 28 4.91 7.68 -1.94
CA THR A 28 4.27 8.61 -2.88
C THR A 28 3.17 9.41 -2.14
N PRO A 29 3.10 10.74 -2.32
CA PRO A 29 2.03 11.55 -1.74
C PRO A 29 0.65 11.01 -2.12
N GLY A 30 -0.24 10.87 -1.13
CA GLY A 30 -1.60 10.36 -1.34
C GLY A 30 -1.73 8.84 -1.35
N PHE A 31 -0.64 8.07 -1.21
CA PHE A 31 -0.72 6.63 -0.97
C PHE A 31 -1.14 6.33 0.48
N PRO A 32 -2.09 5.40 0.72
CA PRO A 32 -2.63 5.13 2.05
C PRO A 32 -1.62 4.36 2.92
N THR A 33 -0.97 5.06 3.86
CA THR A 33 -0.05 4.44 4.82
C THR A 33 -0.29 4.93 6.25
N ILE A 34 0.05 4.08 7.21
CA ILE A 34 0.19 4.40 8.63
C ILE A 34 1.63 4.06 9.03
N ARG A 35 2.31 4.98 9.72
CA ARG A 35 3.65 4.75 10.27
C ARG A 35 3.59 4.61 11.78
N ILE A 36 4.07 3.47 12.29
CA ILE A 36 4.19 3.21 13.73
C ILE A 36 5.64 2.87 14.02
N GLY A 37 6.39 3.86 14.53
CA GLY A 37 7.85 3.77 14.65
C GLY A 37 8.48 3.49 13.28
N ALA A 38 9.24 2.40 13.18
CA ALA A 38 9.88 1.97 11.92
C ALA A 38 8.94 1.17 10.99
N ARG A 39 7.74 0.79 11.44
CA ARG A 39 6.82 -0.02 10.65
C ARG A 39 5.95 0.84 9.73
N ILE A 40 5.85 0.43 8.47
CA ILE A 40 4.91 0.97 7.49
C ILE A 40 3.78 -0.06 7.35
N LEU A 41 2.57 0.35 7.67
CA LEU A 41 1.35 -0.43 7.52
C LEU A 41 0.46 0.22 6.47
N ILE A 42 -0.22 -0.60 5.68
CA ILE A 42 -1.10 -0.16 4.61
C ILE A 42 -2.51 -0.65 4.96
N PRO A 43 -3.45 0.26 5.29
CA PRO A 43 -4.83 -0.13 5.56
C PRO A 43 -5.46 -0.75 4.31
N ILE A 44 -6.01 -1.95 4.44
CA ILE A 44 -6.49 -2.73 3.28
C ILE A 44 -7.63 -2.02 2.56
N GLU A 45 -8.60 -1.47 3.30
CA GLU A 45 -9.73 -0.75 2.68
C GLU A 45 -9.29 0.53 1.98
N ALA A 46 -8.42 1.33 2.60
CA ALA A 46 -7.91 2.54 1.97
C ALA A 46 -7.06 2.24 0.72
N TYR A 47 -6.33 1.12 0.72
CA TYR A 47 -5.60 0.65 -0.46
C TYR A 47 -6.54 0.27 -1.61
N LYS A 48 -7.65 -0.43 -1.34
CA LYS A 48 -8.67 -0.73 -2.36
C LYS A 48 -9.27 0.54 -2.96
N GLU A 49 -9.63 1.52 -2.12
CA GLU A 49 -10.11 2.82 -2.59
C GLU A 49 -9.06 3.56 -3.42
N TRP A 50 -7.79 3.53 -2.99
CA TRP A 50 -6.68 4.13 -3.73
C TRP A 50 -6.49 3.50 -5.11
N LEU A 51 -6.63 2.18 -5.24
CA LEU A 51 -6.57 1.49 -6.54
C LEU A 51 -7.66 2.00 -7.49
N VAL A 52 -8.92 2.05 -7.03
CA VAL A 52 -10.05 2.52 -7.83
C VAL A 52 -9.86 3.98 -8.25
N ARG A 53 -9.46 4.85 -7.30
CA ARG A 53 -9.22 6.26 -7.60
C ARG A 53 -8.07 6.45 -8.61
N THR A 54 -7.01 5.66 -8.50
CA THR A 54 -5.83 5.80 -9.36
C THR A 54 -6.08 5.23 -10.75
N SER A 55 -6.89 4.17 -10.88
CA SER A 55 -7.20 3.57 -12.18
C SER A 55 -8.13 4.42 -13.07
N ILE A 56 -8.91 5.33 -12.48
CA ILE A 56 -9.84 6.21 -13.23
C ILE A 56 -9.12 7.44 -13.79
N ASN A 57 -7.94 7.78 -13.25
CA ASN A 57 -7.18 8.98 -13.61
C ASN A 57 -6.05 8.69 -14.63
N HIS A 58 -6.07 7.53 -15.28
CA HIS A 58 -5.19 7.14 -16.39
C HIS A 58 -6.05 6.60 -17.53
#